data_AF-A0A9X1DRT6-F1
#
_entry.id   AF-A0A9X1DRT6-F1
#
_cell.length_a   1.000
_cell.length_b   1.000
_cell.length_c   1.000
_cell.angle_alpha   90.00
_cell.angle_beta   90.00
_cell.angle_gamma   90.00
#
_symmetry.space_group_name_H-M   'P 1'
#
loop_
_entity.id
_entity.type
_entity.pdbx_description
1 polymer ?
#
loop_
_entity_poly.entity_id
_entity_poly.type
_entity_poly.pdbx_seq_one_letter_code
_entity_poly.pdbx_strand_id
1 'polypeptide(L)'
;MSEQDLSREDIFRMIVKHLDVFPLTSIEAIREVIRSSLNQRGLIGGITKQTGAATYNRKISEQDIQLINDCICDLLNSRVIQPGINEVNQELPWISVSDKEKLKAMVNSQS
;
A
#
# COMPACT_ATOMS: atom_id res chain seq x y z
N MET A 1 -20.94 3.23 -14.90
CA MET A 1 -20.10 3.75 -13.81
C MET A 1 -19.12 2.66 -13.47
N SER A 2 -17.87 2.77 -13.93
CA SER A 2 -16.82 1.84 -13.48
C SER A 2 -16.58 2.10 -12.00
N GLU A 3 -16.80 1.09 -11.16
CA GLU A 3 -16.25 1.09 -9.80
C GLU A 3 -14.75 1.41 -9.95
N GLN A 4 -14.26 2.45 -9.28
CA GLN A 4 -12.83 2.72 -9.24
C GLN A 4 -12.18 1.60 -8.43
N ASP A 5 -11.87 0.51 -9.11
CA ASP A 5 -11.04 -0.56 -8.57
C ASP A 5 -9.65 0.02 -8.31
N LEU A 6 -9.06 -0.37 -7.19
CA LEU A 6 -7.77 0.09 -6.73
C LEU A 6 -6.72 -0.23 -7.81
N SER A 7 -6.09 0.79 -8.39
CA SER A 7 -5.05 0.57 -9.40
C SER A 7 -3.70 0.25 -8.76
N ARG A 8 -2.83 -0.40 -9.54
CA ARG A 8 -1.45 -0.67 -9.14
C ARG A 8 -0.67 0.64 -8.92
N GLU A 9 -0.93 1.64 -9.77
CA GLU A 9 -0.36 2.98 -9.68
C GLU A 9 -0.81 3.71 -8.41
N ASP A 10 -2.07 3.55 -8.01
CA ASP A 10 -2.58 4.09 -6.74
C ASP A 10 -1.81 3.49 -5.55
N ILE A 11 -1.65 2.16 -5.53
CA ILE A 11 -0.93 1.47 -4.45
C ILE A 11 0.52 1.92 -4.41
N PHE A 12 1.25 1.92 -5.54
CA PHE A 12 2.63 2.38 -5.55
C PHE A 12 2.76 3.82 -5.08
N ARG A 13 1.85 4.71 -5.49
CA ARG A 13 1.86 6.11 -5.03
C ARG A 13 1.67 6.22 -3.53
N MET A 14 0.81 5.40 -2.92
CA MET A 14 0.63 5.37 -1.47
C MET A 14 1.88 4.84 -0.76
N ILE A 15 2.44 3.72 -1.25
CA ILE A 15 3.65 3.10 -0.68
C ILE A 15 4.84 4.06 -0.78
N VAL A 16 5.09 4.65 -1.95
CA VAL A 16 6.20 5.58 -2.17
C VAL A 16 6.10 6.81 -1.27
N LYS A 17 4.90 7.40 -1.14
CA LYS A 17 4.69 8.54 -0.23
C LYS A 17 4.99 8.16 1.23
N HIS A 18 4.57 6.98 1.66
CA HIS A 18 4.86 6.48 3.01
C HIS A 18 6.37 6.28 3.21
N LEU A 19 7.03 5.61 2.27
CA LEU A 19 8.45 5.28 2.34
C LEU A 19 9.39 6.48 2.18
N ASP A 20 8.97 7.55 1.50
CA ASP A 20 9.73 8.80 1.41
C ASP A 20 9.82 9.51 2.77
N VAL A 21 8.75 9.41 3.59
CA VAL A 21 8.70 9.96 4.96
C VAL A 21 9.27 8.98 5.99
N PHE A 22 8.97 7.69 5.86
CA PHE A 22 9.35 6.62 6.77
C PHE A 22 10.19 5.56 6.05
N PRO A 23 11.46 5.85 5.73
CA PRO A 23 12.32 4.95 4.98
C PRO A 23 12.70 3.68 5.74
N LEU A 24 12.47 3.63 7.05
CA LEU A 24 12.56 2.45 7.90
C LEU A 24 11.17 2.20 8.51
N THR A 25 10.52 1.11 8.11
CA THR A 25 9.13 0.83 8.50
C THR A 25 8.85 -0.68 8.46
N SER A 26 7.61 -1.09 8.72
CA SER A 26 7.19 -2.49 8.58
C SER A 26 6.22 -2.67 7.41
N ILE A 27 6.17 -3.90 6.88
CA ILE A 27 5.16 -4.29 5.87
C ILE A 27 3.74 -4.02 6.39
N GLU A 28 3.49 -4.19 7.69
CA GLU A 28 2.17 -3.94 8.26
C GLU A 28 1.81 -2.46 8.28
N ALA A 29 2.78 -1.57 8.52
CA ALA A 29 2.54 -0.12 8.44
C ALA A 29 2.16 0.30 7.01
N ILE A 30 2.80 -0.30 5.98
CA ILE A 30 2.40 -0.08 4.58
C ILE A 30 0.95 -0.51 4.34
N ARG A 31 0.58 -1.72 4.80
CA ARG A 31 -0.79 -2.24 4.67
C ARG A 31 -1.81 -1.34 5.38
N GLU A 32 -1.48 -0.82 6.56
CA GLU A 32 -2.32 0.11 7.31
C GLU A 32 -2.53 1.43 6.56
N VAL A 33 -1.50 1.99 5.94
CA VAL A 33 -1.62 3.21 5.12
C VAL A 33 -2.60 2.99 3.97
N ILE A 34 -2.49 1.86 3.28
CA ILE A 34 -3.40 1.53 2.17
C ILE A 34 -4.82 1.31 2.70
N ARG A 35 -4.99 0.53 3.79
CA ARG A 35 -6.28 0.32 4.47
C ARG A 35 -6.94 1.65 4.86
N SER A 36 -6.17 2.53 5.48
CA SER A 36 -6.63 3.86 5.89
C SER A 36 -7.06 4.71 4.70
N SER A 37 -6.28 4.71 3.60
CA SER A 37 -6.64 5.44 2.38
C SER A 37 -7.92 4.89 1.74
N LEU A 38 -8.08 3.56 1.67
CA LEU A 38 -9.29 2.93 1.14
C LEU A 38 -10.52 3.30 1.97
N ASN A 39 -10.40 3.28 3.30
CA ASN A 39 -11.47 3.64 4.22
C ASN A 39 -11.86 5.13 4.07
N GLN A 40 -10.87 6.03 3.96
CA GLN A 40 -11.10 7.46 3.71
C GLN A 40 -11.80 7.74 2.38
N ARG A 41 -11.52 6.92 1.35
CA ARG A 41 -12.20 6.99 0.04
C ARG A 41 -13.59 6.35 0.05
N GLY A 42 -14.03 5.77 1.17
CA GLY A 42 -15.30 5.03 1.27
C GLY A 42 -15.33 3.74 0.45
N LEU A 43 -14.16 3.22 0.04
CA LEU A 43 -14.04 1.98 -0.73
C LEU A 43 -14.14 0.75 0.18
N ILE A 44 -13.82 0.91 1.46
CA ILE A 44 -14.03 -0.09 2.52
C ILE A 44 -14.62 0.60 3.76
N GLY A 45 -15.01 -0.17 4.76
CA GLY A 45 -15.63 0.33 5.99
C GLY A 45 -17.15 0.47 5.86
N GLY A 46 -17.76 1.20 6.80
CA GLY A 46 -19.21 1.34 6.89
C GLY A 46 -19.77 2.21 5.78
N ILE A 47 -20.28 1.59 4.71
CA ILE A 47 -20.96 2.28 3.62
C ILE A 47 -22.45 2.37 3.98
N THR A 48 -22.97 3.60 4.02
CA THR A 48 -24.41 3.84 4.20
C THR A 48 -25.03 4.02 2.81
N LYS A 49 -25.83 3.06 2.34
CA LYS A 49 -26.65 3.26 1.13
C LYS A 49 -27.92 4.04 1.51
N GLN A 50 -28.21 5.14 0.80
CA GLN A 50 -29.37 6.01 1.07
C GLN A 50 -30.73 5.39 0.68
N THR A 51 -30.76 4.21 0.07
CA THR A 51 -31.99 3.47 -0.23
C THR A 51 -32.31 2.48 0.89
N GLY A 52 -32.90 2.97 1.99
CA GLY A 52 -33.27 2.17 3.16
C GLY A 52 -32.09 1.96 4.11
N ALA A 53 -32.21 2.44 5.35
CA ALA A 53 -31.13 2.57 6.32
C ALA A 53 -30.47 1.23 6.71
N ALA A 54 -29.53 0.76 5.88
CA ALA A 54 -28.65 -0.37 6.17
C ALA A 54 -27.20 0.07 5.98
N THR A 55 -26.44 0.05 7.07
CA THR A 55 -24.99 0.21 7.03
C THR A 55 -24.39 -1.17 6.78
N TYR A 56 -23.61 -1.34 5.72
CA TYR A 56 -22.83 -2.55 5.52
C TYR A 56 -21.34 -2.22 5.56
N ASN A 57 -20.57 -3.05 6.25
CA ASN A 57 -19.12 -2.92 6.32
C ASN A 57 -18.50 -3.63 5.12
N ARG A 58 -18.09 -2.87 4.11
CA ARG A 58 -17.33 -3.41 2.98
C ARG A 58 -15.91 -3.74 3.44
N LYS A 59 -15.50 -5.00 3.28
CA LYS A 59 -14.12 -5.45 3.52
C LYS A 59 -13.28 -5.23 2.27
N ILE A 60 -11.95 -5.22 2.42
CA ILE A 60 -11.02 -5.31 1.28
C ILE A 60 -11.28 -6.64 0.57
N SER A 61 -11.30 -6.61 -0.77
CA SER A 61 -11.44 -7.83 -1.59
C SER A 61 -10.16 -8.66 -1.60
N GLU A 62 -10.26 -9.95 -1.88
CA GLU A 62 -9.06 -10.81 -2.04
C GLU A 62 -8.17 -10.33 -3.19
N GLN A 63 -8.77 -9.79 -4.25
CA GLN A 63 -8.04 -9.21 -5.39
C GLN A 63 -7.21 -7.99 -4.98
N ASP A 64 -7.78 -7.08 -4.19
CA ASP A 64 -7.05 -5.91 -3.67
C ASP A 64 -5.92 -6.35 -2.73
N ILE A 65 -6.15 -7.36 -1.88
CA ILE A 65 -5.10 -7.92 -1.00
C ILE A 65 -3.94 -8.48 -1.84
N GLN A 66 -4.26 -9.25 -2.88
CA GLN A 66 -3.26 -9.80 -3.77
C GLN A 66 -2.46 -8.69 -4.47
N LEU A 67 -3.15 -7.67 -5.00
CA LEU A 67 -2.51 -6.55 -5.69
C LEU A 67 -1.57 -5.75 -4.76
N ILE A 68 -1.97 -5.53 -3.50
CA ILE A 68 -1.11 -4.89 -2.50
C ILE A 68 0.15 -5.73 -2.25
N ASN A 69 -0.01 -7.05 -2.08
CA ASN A 69 1.13 -7.94 -1.86
C ASN A 69 2.06 -7.98 -3.07
N ASP A 70 1.51 -8.02 -4.29
CA ASP A 70 2.30 -8.00 -5.53
C ASP A 70 3.15 -6.72 -5.61
N CYS A 71 2.57 -5.55 -5.31
CA CYS A 71 3.31 -4.29 -5.30
C CYS A 71 4.47 -4.29 -4.28
N ILE A 72 4.26 -4.87 -3.10
CA ILE A 72 5.31 -4.98 -2.07
C ILE A 72 6.41 -5.95 -2.55
N CYS A 73 6.04 -7.08 -3.12
CA CYS A 73 6.97 -8.05 -3.71
C CYS A 73 7.80 -7.43 -4.84
N ASP A 74 7.21 -6.59 -5.67
CA ASP A 74 7.93 -5.92 -6.75
C ASP A 74 8.97 -4.92 -6.23
N LEU A 75 8.67 -4.20 -5.14
CA LEU A 75 9.64 -3.34 -4.48
C LEU A 75 10.82 -4.14 -3.89
N LEU A 76 10.54 -5.33 -3.31
CA LEU A 76 11.57 -6.23 -2.81
C LEU A 76 12.43 -6.79 -3.95
N ASN A 77 11.80 -7.29 -5.02
CA ASN A 77 12.47 -7.90 -6.16
C ASN A 77 13.34 -6.90 -6.92
N SER A 78 12.88 -5.65 -7.04
CA SER A 78 13.63 -4.55 -7.66
C SER A 78 14.71 -3.94 -6.76
N ARG A 79 14.83 -4.42 -5.51
CA ARG A 79 15.76 -3.90 -4.49
C ARG A 79 15.56 -2.41 -4.20
N VAL A 80 14.32 -1.93 -4.32
CA VAL A 80 13.92 -0.59 -3.86
C VAL A 80 13.80 -0.59 -2.34
N ILE A 81 13.24 -1.67 -1.80
CA ILE A 81 13.24 -1.99 -0.38
C ILE A 81 13.97 -3.31 -0.14
N GLN A 82 14.48 -3.47 1.08
CA GLN A 82 15.12 -4.69 1.55
C GLN A 82 14.71 -4.96 3.00
N PRO A 83 14.78 -6.22 3.48
CA PRO A 83 14.64 -6.52 4.91
C PRO A 83 15.54 -5.60 5.75
N GLY A 84 15.08 -5.20 6.93
CA GLY A 84 15.68 -4.16 7.76
C GLY A 84 17.14 -4.43 8.17
N ILE A 85 18.09 -3.95 7.36
CA ILE A 85 19.52 -3.96 7.70
C ILE A 85 19.81 -2.72 8.56
N ASN A 86 19.32 -2.70 9.79
CA ASN A 86 19.70 -1.70 10.79
C ASN A 86 20.54 -2.34 11.91
N GLU A 87 21.06 -1.52 12.82
CA GLU A 87 21.88 -1.96 13.97
C GLU A 87 21.17 -2.99 14.88
N VAL A 88 19.87 -3.20 14.68
CA VAL A 88 19.01 -4.09 15.47
C VAL A 88 18.77 -5.43 14.75
N ASN A 89 19.35 -5.67 13.56
CA ASN A 89 19.17 -6.89 12.75
C ASN A 89 17.69 -7.30 12.62
N GLN A 90 16.82 -6.32 12.34
CA GLN A 90 15.40 -6.61 12.19
C GLN A 90 15.13 -7.29 10.85
N GLU A 91 14.95 -8.60 10.90
CA GLU A 91 14.43 -9.39 9.80
C GLU A 91 13.00 -8.94 9.41
N LEU A 92 12.45 -9.53 8.35
CA LEU A 92 11.04 -9.36 8.02
C LEU A 92 10.17 -9.55 9.29
N PRO A 93 9.15 -8.70 9.51
CA PRO A 93 8.48 -7.84 8.53
C PRO A 93 9.03 -6.40 8.42
N TRP A 94 10.17 -6.11 9.05
CA TRP A 94 10.78 -4.77 8.97
C TRP A 94 11.55 -4.63 7.67
N ILE A 95 11.46 -3.45 7.07
CA ILE A 95 12.08 -3.12 5.80
C ILE A 95 12.73 -1.74 5.84
N SER A 96 13.73 -1.56 4.98
CA SER A 96 14.39 -0.28 4.74
C SER A 96 14.39 0.04 3.25
N VAL A 97 14.28 1.32 2.91
CA VAL A 97 14.49 1.82 1.54
C VAL A 97 15.98 1.76 1.23
N SER A 98 16.38 0.89 0.32
CA SER A 98 17.76 0.73 -0.15
C SER A 98 18.12 1.66 -1.30
N ASP A 99 17.13 2.06 -2.11
CA ASP A 99 17.36 2.87 -3.32
C ASP A 99 16.26 3.96 -3.45
N LYS A 100 16.57 5.16 -2.95
CA LYS A 100 15.64 6.29 -2.95
C LYS A 100 15.36 6.85 -4.35
N GLU A 101 16.31 6.73 -5.27
CA GLU A 101 16.12 7.21 -6.64
C GLU A 101 15.16 6.30 -7.41
N LYS A 102 15.35 4.97 -7.30
CA LYS A 102 14.39 4.02 -7.86
C LYS A 102 13.02 4.11 -7.22
N LEU A 103 12.95 4.34 -5.91
CA LEU A 103 11.66 4.57 -5.23
C LEU A 103 10.90 5.74 -5.87
N LYS A 104 11.58 6.86 -6.13
CA LYS A 104 10.97 8.03 -6.80
C LYS A 104 10.61 7.74 -8.26
N ALA A 105 11.46 7.00 -8.97
CA ALA A 105 11.21 6.63 -10.36
C ALA A 105 9.97 5.74 -10.50
N MET A 106 9.65 4.88 -9.52
CA MET A 106 8.47 4.00 -9.58
C MET A 106 7.13 4.74 -9.78
N VAL A 107 7.04 6.00 -9.33
CA VAL A 107 5.83 6.83 -9.55
C VAL A 107 5.80 7.42 -10.96
N ASN A 108 6.98 7.63 -11.57
CA ASN A 108 7.13 8.32 -12.85
C ASN A 108 7.21 7.35 -14.05
N SER A 109 7.66 6.10 -13.83
CA SER A 109 7.90 5.10 -14.88
C SER A 109 6.64 4.35 -15.33
N GLN A 110 5.47 4.66 -14.79
CA GLN A 110 4.18 4.00 -15.11
C GLN A 110 3.14 4.96 -15.72
N SER A 111 3.59 6.08 -16.30
CA SER A 111 2.76 7.02 -17.08
C SER A 111 2.89 6.80 -18.58
#